data_AF-A0A933B886-F1
#
_entry.id   AF-A0A933B886-F1
#
_cell.length_a   1.000
_cell.length_b   1.000
_cell.length_c   1.000
_cell.angle_alpha   90.00
_cell.angle_beta   90.00
_cell.angle_gamma   90.00
#
_symmetry.space_group_name_H-M   'P 1'
#
loop_
_entity.id
_entity.type
_entity.pdbx_description
1 polymer ?
#
loop_
_entity_poly.entity_id
_entity_poly.type
_entity_poly.pdbx_seq_one_letter_code
_entity_poly.pdbx_strand_id
1 'polypeptide(L)'
;HHPVHLHWDVILTSLTAVAIGGGLAWLMYAKHAISAEAMAQRFAPLHRFLVRRYRLDELYAWYVETIQQRIIAGACALFERWVIIDFAVNGTARLTKTAGHVIRYCQTGKIQTYVLVFFAGVVALLCMVVK
;
A
#
# COMPACT_ATOMS: atom_id res chain seq x y z
N HIS A 1 -13.03 -16.84 48.93
CA HIS A 1 -12.10 -17.95 48.65
C HIS A 1 -12.65 -18.76 47.49
N HIS A 2 -12.05 -18.69 46.30
CA HIS A 2 -12.41 -19.60 45.21
C HIS A 2 -11.78 -20.97 45.51
N PRO A 3 -12.57 -22.04 45.71
CA PRO A 3 -12.03 -23.37 45.87
C PRO A 3 -11.33 -23.75 44.55
N VAL A 4 -10.02 -23.93 44.62
CA VAL A 4 -9.23 -24.46 43.50
C VAL A 4 -9.60 -25.93 43.36
N HIS A 5 -10.57 -26.21 42.49
CA HIS A 5 -10.91 -27.57 42.11
C HIS A 5 -9.75 -28.11 41.28
N LEU A 6 -8.92 -28.93 41.90
CA LEU A 6 -7.80 -29.58 41.24
C LEU A 6 -8.37 -30.63 40.28
N HIS A 7 -8.43 -30.29 39.00
CA HIS A 7 -8.92 -31.15 37.93
C HIS A 7 -7.90 -32.27 37.66
N TRP A 8 -7.93 -33.28 38.53
CA TRP A 8 -7.05 -34.45 38.45
C TRP A 8 -7.08 -35.12 37.08
N ASP A 9 -8.23 -35.10 36.38
CA ASP A 9 -8.37 -35.64 35.02
C ASP A 9 -7.49 -34.91 34.01
N VAL A 10 -7.41 -33.58 34.08
CA VAL A 10 -6.57 -32.76 33.19
C VAL A 10 -5.10 -32.99 33.49
N ILE A 11 -4.76 -33.14 34.77
CA ILE A 11 -3.38 -33.43 35.21
C ILE A 11 -2.96 -34.82 34.73
N LEU A 12 -3.81 -35.84 34.90
CA LEU A 12 -3.49 -37.20 34.49
C LEU A 12 -3.36 -37.32 32.95
N THR A 13 -4.29 -36.71 32.21
CA THR A 13 -4.28 -36.73 30.74
C THR A 13 -3.10 -35.97 30.16
N SER A 14 -2.75 -34.80 30.71
CA SER A 14 -1.56 -34.06 30.28
C SER A 14 -0.26 -34.78 30.65
N LEU A 15 -0.16 -35.37 31.84
CA LEU A 15 1.04 -36.08 32.28
C LEU A 15 1.29 -37.34 31.45
N THR A 16 0.23 -38.10 31.14
CA THR A 16 0.32 -39.27 30.26
C THR A 16 0.64 -38.87 28.82
N ALA A 17 0.06 -37.81 28.28
CA ALA A 17 0.40 -37.30 26.95
C ALA A 17 1.88 -36.88 26.86
N VAL A 18 2.40 -36.19 27.88
CA VAL A 18 3.81 -35.79 27.95
C VAL A 18 4.73 -37.01 28.09
N ALA A 19 4.36 -37.99 28.93
CA ALA A 19 5.15 -39.22 29.08
C ALA A 19 5.21 -40.02 27.78
N ILE A 20 4.10 -40.11 27.04
CA ILE A 20 4.04 -40.77 25.73
C ILE A 20 4.88 -40.00 24.69
N GLY A 21 4.70 -38.68 24.59
CA GLY A 21 5.45 -37.84 23.66
C GLY A 21 6.96 -37.83 23.94
N GLY A 22 7.34 -37.71 25.21
CA GLY A 22 8.73 -37.76 25.66
C GLY A 22 9.36 -39.14 25.47
N GLY A 23 8.61 -40.21 25.76
CA GLY A 23 9.05 -41.59 25.53
C GLY A 23 9.28 -41.88 24.05
N LEU A 24 8.37 -41.44 23.18
CA LEU A 24 8.53 -41.52 21.71
C LEU A 24 9.75 -40.73 21.24
N ALA A 25 9.93 -39.50 21.72
CA ALA A 25 11.10 -38.69 21.38
C ALA A 25 12.41 -39.37 21.82
N TRP A 26 12.46 -39.94 23.03
CA TRP A 26 13.65 -40.65 23.53
C TRP A 26 13.95 -41.91 22.71
N LEU A 27 12.93 -42.68 22.33
CA LEU A 27 13.11 -43.87 21.47
C LEU A 27 13.57 -43.52 20.05
N MET A 28 13.14 -42.38 19.51
CA MET A 28 13.53 -41.90 18.18
C MET A 28 14.94 -41.30 18.16
N TYR A 29 15.27 -40.42 19.12
CA TYR A 29 16.51 -39.63 19.08
C TYR A 29 17.67 -40.21 19.90
N ALA A 30 17.40 -40.83 21.05
CA ALA A 30 18.47 -41.40 21.89
C ALA A 30 18.75 -42.86 21.49
N LYS A 31 17.70 -43.69 21.39
CA LYS A 31 17.87 -45.13 21.17
C LYS A 31 18.01 -45.52 19.69
N HIS A 32 17.71 -44.61 18.76
CA HIS A 32 17.69 -44.84 17.30
C HIS A 32 16.91 -46.10 16.86
N ALA A 33 16.04 -46.62 17.72
CA ALA A 33 15.31 -47.87 17.49
C ALA A 33 14.12 -47.68 16.54
N ILE A 34 13.64 -46.44 16.42
CA ILE A 34 12.61 -46.00 15.49
C ILE A 34 13.24 -44.90 14.64
N SER A 35 13.62 -45.21 13.40
CA SER A 35 14.23 -44.19 12.53
C SER A 35 13.21 -43.10 12.24
N ALA A 36 13.52 -41.88 12.65
CA ALA A 36 12.73 -40.70 12.32
C ALA A 36 12.57 -40.55 10.80
N GLU A 37 13.61 -40.90 10.01
CA GLU A 37 13.53 -40.96 8.55
C GLU A 37 12.44 -41.91 8.03
N ALA A 38 12.30 -43.14 8.53
CA ALA A 38 11.28 -44.07 8.01
C ALA A 38 9.85 -43.58 8.30
N MET A 39 9.64 -42.93 9.46
CA MET A 39 8.34 -42.34 9.79
C MET A 39 8.08 -41.06 8.97
N ALA A 40 9.11 -40.24 8.76
CA ALA A 40 9.06 -39.09 7.87
C ALA A 40 8.85 -39.48 6.39
N GLN A 41 9.33 -40.65 5.95
CA GLN A 41 9.07 -41.19 4.62
C GLN A 41 7.65 -41.78 4.51
N ARG A 42 7.14 -42.45 5.55
CA ARG A 42 5.75 -42.95 5.62
C ARG A 42 4.74 -41.79 5.53
N PHE A 43 5.05 -40.66 6.16
CA PHE A 43 4.28 -39.41 6.11
C PHE A 43 4.96 -38.32 5.28
N ALA A 44 5.69 -38.71 4.22
CA ALA A 44 6.42 -37.78 3.34
C ALA A 44 5.61 -36.57 2.86
N PRO A 45 4.33 -36.68 2.44
CA PRO A 45 3.58 -35.50 2.00
C PRO A 45 3.31 -34.52 3.14
N LEU A 46 3.00 -35.03 4.34
CA LEU A 46 2.74 -34.20 5.52
C LEU A 46 4.05 -33.57 6.03
N HIS A 47 5.13 -34.35 6.13
CA HIS A 47 6.45 -33.87 6.53
C HIS A 47 6.98 -32.79 5.57
N ARG A 48 6.86 -32.98 4.25
CA ARG A 48 7.22 -31.95 3.26
C ARG A 48 6.38 -30.69 3.40
N PHE A 49 5.10 -30.82 3.77
CA PHE A 49 4.20 -29.68 3.99
C PHE A 49 4.56 -28.89 5.26
N LEU A 50 4.84 -29.58 6.38
CA LEU A 50 5.25 -28.95 7.65
C LEU A 50 6.66 -28.37 7.59
N VAL A 51 7.61 -29.05 6.95
CA VAL A 51 9.00 -28.57 6.79
C VAL A 51 9.07 -27.36 5.85
N ARG A 52 8.20 -27.27 4.84
CA ARG A 52 8.04 -26.07 4.01
C ARG A 52 7.25 -24.95 4.69
N ARG A 53 7.33 -24.80 6.02
CA ARG A 53 6.84 -23.63 6.78
C ARG A 53 5.51 -23.05 6.27
N TYR A 54 4.55 -23.94 5.96
CA TYR A 54 3.23 -23.63 5.41
C TYR A 54 3.17 -22.83 4.08
N ARG A 55 4.26 -22.70 3.32
CA ARG A 55 4.34 -21.87 2.10
C ARG A 55 3.88 -20.41 2.32
N LEU A 56 3.86 -19.96 3.57
CA LEU A 56 3.41 -18.61 3.90
C LEU A 56 4.37 -17.58 3.34
N ASP A 57 5.67 -17.84 3.38
CA ASP A 57 6.69 -16.96 2.80
C ASP A 57 6.46 -16.74 1.30
N GLU A 58 6.10 -17.79 0.55
CA GLU A 58 5.75 -17.70 -0.88
C GLU A 58 4.44 -16.93 -1.12
N LEU A 59 3.42 -17.15 -0.27
CA LEU A 59 2.14 -16.45 -0.35
C LEU A 59 2.29 -14.96 -0.04
N TYR A 60 3.08 -14.61 0.98
CA TYR A 60 3.39 -13.23 1.33
C TYR A 60 4.21 -12.56 0.23
N ALA A 61 5.23 -13.23 -0.31
CA ALA A 61 5.99 -12.70 -1.45
C ALA A 61 5.07 -12.45 -2.66
N TRP A 62 4.22 -13.42 -3.01
CA TRP A 62 3.24 -13.26 -4.08
C TRP A 62 2.27 -12.09 -3.83
N TYR A 63 1.78 -11.93 -2.60
CA TYR A 63 0.89 -10.85 -2.22
C TYR A 63 1.57 -9.48 -2.40
N VAL A 64 2.78 -9.32 -1.88
CA VAL A 64 3.53 -8.06 -1.94
C VAL A 64 3.89 -7.74 -3.39
N GLU A 65 4.45 -8.68 -4.13
CA GLU A 65 4.90 -8.45 -5.51
C GLU A 65 3.71 -8.20 -6.46
N THR A 66 2.64 -9.00 -6.34
CA THR A 66 1.51 -8.92 -7.26
C THR A 66 0.58 -7.78 -6.89
N ILE A 67 0.11 -7.74 -5.65
CA ILE A 67 -0.94 -6.78 -5.26
C ILE A 67 -0.31 -5.42 -4.98
N GLN A 68 0.66 -5.37 -4.07
CA GLN A 68 1.20 -4.10 -3.62
C GLN A 68 2.06 -3.44 -4.69
N GLN A 69 3.04 -4.15 -5.25
CA GLN A 69 3.97 -3.53 -6.21
C GLN A 69 3.34 -3.34 -7.58
N ARG A 70 2.64 -4.34 -8.11
CA ARG A 70 2.17 -4.27 -9.50
C ARG A 70 0.84 -3.55 -9.65
N ILE A 71 -0.15 -3.85 -8.80
CA ILE A 71 -1.48 -3.25 -8.90
C ILE A 71 -1.49 -1.86 -8.27
N ILE A 72 -1.14 -1.75 -6.98
CA ILE A 72 -1.27 -0.48 -6.24
C ILE A 72 -0.28 0.55 -6.78
N ALA A 73 1.00 0.20 -6.92
CA ALA A 73 1.98 1.16 -7.45
C ALA A 73 1.68 1.54 -8.92
N GLY A 74 1.18 0.60 -9.72
CA GLY A 74 0.73 0.89 -11.09
C GLY A 74 -0.43 1.89 -11.13
N ALA A 75 -1.43 1.72 -10.26
CA ALA A 75 -2.56 2.65 -10.15
C ALA A 75 -2.12 4.03 -9.67
N CYS A 76 -1.25 4.10 -8.65
CA CYS A 76 -0.68 5.36 -8.18
C CYS A 76 0.11 6.08 -9.28
N ALA A 77 0.95 5.35 -10.03
CA ALA A 77 1.73 5.93 -11.11
C ALA A 77 0.85 6.46 -12.26
N LEU A 78 -0.26 5.77 -12.58
CA LEU A 78 -1.23 6.26 -13.55
C LEU A 78 -1.93 7.53 -13.04
N PHE A 79 -2.37 7.54 -11.79
CA PHE A 79 -3.01 8.69 -11.19
C PHE A 79 -2.09 9.91 -11.16
N GLU A 80 -0.85 9.74 -10.71
CA GLU A 80 0.14 10.82 -10.67
C GLU A 80 0.37 11.42 -12.06
N ARG A 81 0.58 10.58 -13.07
CA ARG A 81 0.80 11.06 -14.45
C ARG A 81 -0.41 11.80 -15.00
N TRP A 82 -1.60 11.20 -14.93
CA TRP A 82 -2.79 11.77 -15.54
C TRP A 82 -3.33 12.98 -14.78
N VAL A 83 -3.41 12.89 -13.46
CA VAL A 83 -4.09 13.93 -12.65
C VAL A 83 -3.12 15.02 -12.25
N ILE A 84 -1.93 14.67 -11.77
CA ILE A 84 -0.99 15.68 -11.27
C ILE A 84 -0.27 16.31 -12.47
N ILE A 85 0.37 15.51 -13.31
CA ILE A 85 1.20 16.07 -14.40
C ILE A 85 0.32 16.65 -15.50
N ASP A 86 -0.56 15.85 -16.10
CA ASP A 86 -1.30 16.31 -17.28
C ASP A 86 -2.41 17.30 -16.95
N PHE A 87 -3.22 17.04 -15.94
CA PHE A 87 -4.29 17.95 -15.59
C PHE A 87 -3.81 19.17 -14.81
N ALA A 88 -3.11 18.98 -13.69
CA ALA A 88 -2.73 20.12 -12.85
C ALA A 88 -1.59 20.94 -13.48
N VAL A 89 -0.45 20.33 -13.78
CA VAL A 89 0.73 21.07 -14.28
C VAL A 89 0.53 21.52 -15.73
N ASN A 90 0.28 20.60 -16.65
CA ASN A 90 0.13 20.95 -18.06
C ASN A 90 -1.14 21.77 -18.31
N GLY A 91 -2.23 21.51 -17.58
CA GLY A 91 -3.47 22.30 -17.66
C GLY A 91 -3.26 23.75 -17.22
N THR A 92 -2.60 23.99 -16.08
CA THR A 92 -2.29 25.36 -15.63
C THR A 92 -1.35 26.07 -16.60
N ALA A 93 -0.33 25.39 -17.11
CA ALA A 93 0.55 25.95 -18.13
C ALA A 93 -0.21 26.35 -19.41
N ARG A 94 -1.16 25.53 -19.86
CA ARG A 94 -2.02 25.83 -21.02
C ARG A 94 -2.93 27.03 -20.74
N LEU A 95 -3.56 27.09 -19.57
CA LEU A 95 -4.40 28.22 -19.17
C LEU A 95 -3.62 29.54 -19.20
N THR A 96 -2.45 29.57 -18.58
CA THR A 96 -1.60 30.77 -18.56
C THR A 96 -1.15 31.17 -19.96
N LYS A 97 -0.76 30.22 -20.80
CA LYS A 97 -0.38 30.50 -22.20
C LYS A 97 -1.55 31.04 -23.03
N THR A 98 -2.75 30.49 -22.85
CA THR A 98 -3.95 30.95 -23.55
C THR A 98 -4.34 32.35 -23.08
N ALA A 99 -4.32 32.61 -21.78
CA ALA A 99 -4.56 33.94 -21.22
C ALA A 99 -3.58 34.98 -21.79
N GLY A 100 -2.29 34.64 -21.85
CA GLY A 100 -1.27 35.49 -22.47
C GLY A 100 -1.53 35.77 -23.96
N HIS A 101 -1.97 34.78 -24.73
CA HIS A 101 -2.36 34.97 -26.12
C HIS A 101 -3.57 35.90 -26.27
N VAL A 102 -4.60 35.73 -25.43
CA VAL A 102 -5.78 36.61 -25.44
C VAL A 102 -5.38 38.06 -25.13
N ILE A 103 -4.56 38.27 -24.10
CA ILE A 103 -4.05 39.61 -23.75
C ILE A 103 -3.23 40.21 -24.90
N ARG A 104 -2.43 39.39 -25.61
CA ARG A 104 -1.67 39.84 -26.77
C ARG A 104 -2.58 40.36 -27.89
N TYR A 105 -3.74 39.75 -28.13
CA TYR A 105 -4.70 40.26 -29.13
C TYR A 105 -5.28 41.62 -28.74
N CYS A 106 -5.43 41.92 -27.45
CA CYS A 106 -5.85 43.24 -26.98
C CYS A 106 -4.76 44.32 -27.17
N GLN A 107 -3.50 43.93 -27.37
CA GLN A 107 -2.42 44.87 -27.66
C GLN A 107 -2.43 45.21 -29.17
N THR A 108 -3.20 46.24 -29.54
CA THR A 108 -3.36 46.69 -30.94
C THR A 108 -2.16 47.43 -31.52
N GLY A 109 -1.18 47.81 -30.70
CA GLY A 109 0.04 48.53 -31.13
C GLY A 109 -0.19 49.97 -31.63
N LYS A 110 -1.43 50.46 -31.60
CA LYS A 110 -1.80 51.81 -32.04
C LYS A 110 -1.80 52.78 -30.86
N ILE A 111 -0.98 53.83 -30.92
CA ILE A 111 -0.86 54.83 -29.86
C ILE A 111 -2.21 55.49 -29.50
N GLN A 112 -3.08 55.66 -30.49
CA GLN A 112 -4.44 56.21 -30.33
C GLN A 112 -5.30 55.39 -29.35
N THR A 113 -5.20 54.05 -29.38
CA THR A 113 -5.95 53.17 -28.48
C THR A 113 -5.51 53.36 -27.02
N TYR A 114 -4.20 53.52 -26.78
CA TYR A 114 -3.67 53.76 -25.44
C TYR A 114 -4.12 55.12 -24.87
N VAL A 115 -4.09 56.17 -25.69
CA VAL A 115 -4.56 57.51 -25.29
C VAL A 115 -6.05 57.49 -24.92
N LEU A 116 -6.87 56.77 -25.71
CA LEU A 116 -8.30 56.63 -25.44
C LEU A 116 -8.59 55.91 -24.12
N VAL A 117 -7.90 54.80 -23.85
CA VAL A 117 -8.04 54.04 -22.59
C VAL A 117 -7.59 54.87 -21.39
N PHE A 118 -6.51 55.64 -21.51
CA PHE A 118 -6.04 56.54 -20.45
C PHE A 118 -7.09 57.60 -20.11
N PHE A 119 -7.63 58.28 -21.13
CA PHE A 119 -8.63 59.32 -20.92
C PHE A 119 -9.93 58.76 -20.31
N ALA A 120 -10.38 57.59 -20.77
CA ALA A 120 -11.51 56.89 -20.19
C ALA A 120 -11.29 56.52 -18.71
N GLY A 121 -10.07 56.08 -18.36
CA GLY A 121 -9.69 55.79 -16.98
C GLY A 121 -9.73 57.03 -16.07
N VAL A 122 -9.24 58.18 -16.54
CA VAL A 122 -9.30 59.44 -15.79
C VAL A 122 -10.74 59.88 -15.53
N VAL A 123 -11.60 59.82 -16.55
CA VAL A 123 -13.04 60.15 -16.40
C VAL A 123 -13.72 59.21 -15.41
N ALA A 124 -13.47 57.90 -15.52
CA ALA A 124 -14.03 56.91 -14.60
C ALA A 124 -13.61 57.16 -13.15
N LEU A 125 -12.33 57.49 -12.91
CA LEU A 125 -11.79 57.79 -11.59
C LEU A 125 -12.42 59.07 -11.01
N LEU A 126 -12.54 60.13 -11.80
CA LEU A 126 -13.24 61.35 -11.39
C LEU A 126 -14.70 61.09 -11.05
N CYS A 127 -15.43 60.31 -11.85
CA CYS A 127 -16.81 59.91 -11.55
C CYS A 127 -16.93 59.07 -10.27
N MET A 128 -15.94 58.24 -9.96
CA MET A 128 -15.92 57.44 -8.74
C MET A 128 -15.65 58.29 -7.49
N VAL A 129 -14.82 59.33 -7.60
CA VAL A 129 -14.45 60.23 -6.50
C VAL A 129 -15.51 61.31 -6.24
N VAL A 130 -16.20 61.75 -7.28
CA VAL A 130 -17.26 62.78 -7.19
C VAL A 130 -18.60 62.19 -6.73
N LYS A 131 -18.72 60.85 -6.68
CA LYS A 131 -19.81 60.14 -6.00
C LYS A 131 -19.46 59.89 -4.54
#